data_AF-A0A7K0LZZ3-F1
#
_entry.id   AF-A0A7K0LZZ3-F1
#
_cell.length_a   1.000
_cell.length_b   1.000
_cell.length_c   1.000
_cell.angle_alpha   90.00
_cell.angle_beta   90.00
_cell.angle_gamma   90.00
#
_symmetry.space_group_name_H-M   'P 1'
#
loop_
_entity.id
_entity.type
_entity.pdbx_description
1 polymer ?
#
loop_
_entity_poly.entity_id
_entity_poly.type
_entity_poly.pdbx_seq_one_letter_code
_entity_poly.pdbx_strand_id
1 'polypeptide(L)' 'MHGYDENKDAYLKRLRRVEGQVRGIERMVEDDSYCIDVLTQISAATRALQGVALALLEDHLRHCVADA' A
#
# COMPACT_ATOMS: atom_id res chain seq x y z
N MET A 1 -2.21 17.95 -15.94
CA MET A 1 -3.06 17.55 -14.81
C MET A 1 -2.62 16.16 -14.36
N HIS A 2 -1.63 16.08 -13.47
CA HIS A 2 -1.19 14.80 -12.91
C HIS A 2 -2.07 14.54 -11.69
N GLY A 3 -2.97 13.55 -11.77
CA GLY A 3 -3.97 13.25 -10.73
C GLY A 3 -3.42 12.79 -9.37
N TYR A 4 -2.13 12.99 -9.10
CA TYR A 4 -1.45 12.63 -7.85
C TYR A 4 -0.89 13.85 -7.10
N ASP A 5 -0.96 15.06 -7.67
CA ASP A 5 -0.16 16.21 -7.21
C ASP A 5 -0.47 16.63 -5.77
N GLU A 6 -1.76 16.63 -5.37
CA GLU A 6 -2.17 17.11 -4.04
C GLU A 6 -1.84 16.14 -2.89
N ASN A 7 -1.68 14.83 -3.18
CA ASN A 7 -1.54 13.78 -2.15
C ASN A 7 -0.30 12.87 -2.33
N LYS A 8 0.62 13.24 -3.23
CA LYS A 8 1.82 12.44 -3.58
C LYS A 8 2.60 11.96 -2.36
N ASP A 9 2.88 12.86 -1.41
CA ASP A 9 3.66 12.52 -0.21
C ASP A 9 2.95 11.53 0.69
N ALA A 10 1.62 11.62 0.79
CA ALA A 10 0.81 10.67 1.54
C ALA A 10 0.86 9.26 0.90
N TYR A 11 0.79 9.18 -0.43
CA TYR A 11 0.96 7.92 -1.15
C TYR A 11 2.34 7.32 -0.95
N LEU A 12 3.40 8.12 -1.14
CA LEU A 12 4.78 7.68 -0.91
C LEU A 12 4.99 7.19 0.52
N LYS A 13 4.44 7.88 1.52
CA LYS A 13 4.53 7.45 2.92
C LYS A 13 3.86 6.10 3.16
N ARG A 14 2.68 5.85 2.58
CA ARG A 14 1.98 4.56 2.68
C ARG A 14 2.76 3.45 1.96
N LEU A 15 3.27 3.73 0.77
CA LEU A 15 4.07 2.77 -0.01
C LEU A 15 5.37 2.39 0.71
N ARG A 16 6.10 3.36 1.29
CA ARG A 16 7.30 3.08 2.12
C ARG A 16 6.99 2.19 3.33
N ARG A 17 5.79 2.33 3.92
CA ARG A 17 5.35 1.45 5.00
C ARG A 17 5.13 0.02 4.51
N VAL A 18 4.46 -0.15 3.37
CA VAL A 18 4.27 -1.48 2.74
C VAL A 18 5.62 -2.11 2.41
N GLU A 19 6.54 -1.35 1.83
CA GLU A 19 7.90 -1.80 1.53
C GLU A 19 8.60 -2.34 2.79
N GLY A 20 8.45 -1.64 3.92
CA GLY A 20 8.93 -2.12 5.23
C GLY A 20 8.27 -3.42 5.70
N GLN A 21 6.97 -3.61 5.44
CA GLN A 21 6.27 -4.86 5.73
C GLN A 21 6.79 -6.00 4.86
N VAL A 22 7.02 -5.77 3.57
CA VAL A 22 7.56 -6.78 2.63
C VAL A 22 8.97 -7.21 3.07
N ARG A 23 9.84 -6.26 3.41
CA ARG A 23 11.16 -6.59 4.01
C ARG A 23 11.03 -7.35 5.33
N GLY A 24 9.98 -7.11 6.10
CA GLY A 24 9.70 -7.86 7.33
C GLY A 24 9.34 -9.31 7.03
N ILE A 25 8.46 -9.53 6.05
CA ILE A 25 8.05 -10.85 5.59
C ILE A 25 9.25 -11.63 5.06
N GLU A 26 10.13 -11.00 4.29
CA GLU A 26 11.38 -11.59 3.79
C GLU A 26 12.22 -12.14 4.95
N ARG A 27 12.52 -11.33 5.97
CA ARG A 27 13.25 -11.79 7.16
C ARG A 27 12.54 -12.92 7.90
N MET A 28 11.21 -12.87 8.00
CA MET A 28 10.46 -13.97 8.65
C MET A 28 10.64 -15.30 7.90
N VAL A 29 10.74 -15.27 6.57
CA VAL A 29 11.02 -16.46 5.76
C VAL A 29 12.47 -16.91 5.93
N GLU A 30 13.43 -15.99 5.96
CA GLU A 30 14.84 -16.30 6.23
C GLU A 30 15.05 -16.94 7.61
N ASP A 31 14.28 -16.50 8.60
CA ASP A 31 14.35 -16.96 10.00
C ASP A 31 13.50 -18.23 10.26
N ASP A 32 12.97 -18.89 9.23
CA ASP A 32 12.07 -20.06 9.35
C ASP A 32 10.88 -19.82 10.30
N SER A 33 10.33 -18.60 10.29
CA SER A 33 9.19 -18.22 11.15
C SER A 33 7.95 -19.07 10.82
N TYR A 34 7.07 -19.23 11.82
CA TYR A 34 5.86 -20.02 11.67
C TYR A 34 4.99 -19.53 10.51
N CYS A 35 4.59 -20.44 9.64
CA CYS A 35 3.92 -20.11 8.38
C CYS A 35 2.65 -19.25 8.56
N ILE A 36 1.89 -19.45 9.66
CA ILE A 36 0.68 -18.67 9.92
C ILE A 36 1.01 -17.22 10.24
N ASP A 37 2.12 -16.94 10.91
CA ASP A 37 2.56 -15.58 11.21
C ASP A 37 3.01 -14.87 9.93
N VAL A 38 3.72 -15.58 9.05
CA VAL A 38 4.11 -15.08 7.72
C VAL A 38 2.87 -14.73 6.89
N LEU A 39 1.89 -15.64 6.80
CA LEU A 39 0.62 -15.41 6.10
C LEU A 39 -0.18 -14.24 6.69
N THR A 40 -0.12 -14.05 8.02
CA THR A 40 -0.73 -12.92 8.70
C THR A 40 -0.09 -11.60 8.27
N GLN A 41 1.24 -11.53 8.19
CA GLN A 41 1.94 -10.33 7.71
C GLN A 41 1.70 -10.07 6.23
N ILE A 42 1.67 -11.11 5.38
CA ILE A 42 1.30 -10.98 3.96
C ILE A 42 -0.10 -10.38 3.81
N SER A 43 -1.05 -10.85 4.63
CA SER A 43 -2.42 -10.32 4.63
C SER A 43 -2.46 -8.85 5.05
N ALA A 44 -1.63 -8.45 6.03
CA ALA A 44 -1.51 -7.06 6.45
C ALA A 44 -0.91 -6.16 5.36
N ALA A 45 0.14 -6.61 4.66
CA ALA A 45 0.74 -5.88 3.54
C ALA A 45 -0.24 -5.72 2.37
N THR A 46 -0.97 -6.79 2.04
CA THR A 46 -2.01 -6.77 0.99
C THR A 46 -3.10 -5.75 1.30
N ARG A 47 -3.62 -5.72 2.54
CA ARG A 47 -4.62 -4.73 2.95
C ARG A 47 -4.10 -3.30 2.90
N ALA A 48 -2.84 -3.09 3.29
CA ALA A 48 -2.22 -1.76 3.21
C ALA A 48 -2.10 -1.28 1.74
N LEU A 49 -1.73 -2.17 0.81
CA LEU A 49 -1.72 -1.87 -0.63
C LEU A 49 -3.12 -1.57 -1.17
N GLN A 50 -4.13 -2.36 -0.78
CA GLN A 50 -5.52 -2.09 -1.17
C GLN A 50 -5.98 -0.70 -0.72
N GLY A 51 -5.59 -0.25 0.48
CA GLY A 51 -5.88 1.10 0.96
C GLY A 51 -5.23 2.20 0.10
N VAL A 52 -4.02 1.97 -0.41
CA VAL A 52 -3.37 2.89 -1.37
C VAL A 52 -4.14 2.92 -2.69
N ALA A 53 -4.51 1.76 -3.22
CA ALA A 53 -5.25 1.65 -4.48
C ALA A 53 -6.62 2.35 -4.40
N LEU A 54 -7.35 2.18 -3.29
CA LEU A 54 -8.65 2.83 -3.10
C LEU A 54 -8.51 4.36 -3.03
N ALA A 55 -7.54 4.87 -2.29
CA ALA A 55 -7.31 6.32 -2.19
C ALA A 55 -6.92 6.92 -3.56
N LEU A 56 -6.09 6.22 -4.34
CA LEU A 56 -5.76 6.64 -5.71
C LEU A 56 -6.99 6.65 -6.63
N LEU A 57 -7.88 5.67 -6.49
CA LEU A 57 -9.13 5.62 -7.24
C LEU A 57 -10.06 6.77 -6.85
N GLU A 58 -10.20 7.07 -5.56
CA GLU A 58 -10.99 8.21 -5.08
C GLU A 58 -10.46 9.55 -5.61
N ASP A 59 -9.15 9.77 -5.57
CA ASP A 59 -8.52 10.97 -6.14
C ASP A 59 -8.72 11.04 -7.66
N HIS A 60 -8.64 9.90 -8.37
CA HIS A 60 -8.92 9.84 -9.79
C HIS A 60 -10.37 10.22 -10.10
N LEU A 61 -11.35 9.67 -9.36
CA LEU A 61 -12.76 10.01 -9.55
C LEU A 61 -13.03 11.50 -9.28
N ARG A 62 -12.43 12.07 -8.23
CA ARG A 62 -12.58 13.50 -7.91
C ARG A 62 -12.04 14.41 -9.00
N HIS A 63 -10.87 14.11 -9.55
CA HIS A 63 -10.22 14.99 -10.52
C HIS A 63 -10.64 14.72 -11.97
N CYS A 64 -11.00 13.49 -12.33
CA CYS A 64 -11.31 13.14 -13.71
C CYS A 64 -12.82 13.06 -14.01
N VAL A 65 -13.68 12.93 -12.99
CA VAL A 65 -15.14 12.84 -13.17
C VAL A 65 -15.85 14.10 -12.67
N ALA A 66 -15.33 14.84 -11.68
CA ALA A 66 -15.98 16.07 -11.22
C ALA A 66 -15.76 17.27 -12.17
N ASP A 67 -14.74 17.21 -13.03
CA ASP A 67 -14.46 18.23 -14.06
C ASP A 67 -15.12 17.91 -15.42
N ALA A 68 -16.04 16.93 -15.48
CA ALA A 68 -16.83 16.55 -16.65
C ALA A 68 -18.31 16.93 -16.49
#